data_AF-A0A354TPT9-F1
#
_entry.id   AF-A0A354TPT9-F1
#
_cell.length_a   1.000
_cell.length_b   1.000
_cell.length_c   1.000
_cell.angle_alpha   90.00
_cell.angle_beta   90.00
_cell.angle_gamma   90.00
#
_symmetry.space_group_name_H-M   'P 1'
#
loop_
_entity.id
_entity.type
_entity.pdbx_description
1 polymer ?
#
loop_
_entity_poly.entity_id
_entity_poly.type
_entity_poly.pdbx_seq_one_letter_code
_entity_poly.pdbx_strand_id
1 'polypeptide(L)'
;MKEVSRHTLLSHLLLLSGLAATLCTASANAALDRVGDFALLDDSGEFHQLSRYRHRKALALMAYDASCADMDSKVTSYAELGKRFEEQGIDFVLLDSLDLGRSAAQSLDLPLPLLEDDGQLVSETLGIAHAGEVLVMNPERLSVYYRGDSSESLAVALTEVVAGTLADTVSVSIQGCDIDYSVKNQHMKSPPDYATEVAPIVINNCLDCHVQGGVGPFAIDSYIMLLGWSPMIREVLLNKRMPPMQIDPYVGHTDSARGVSKQDLQTLIHWIDAGAPQGEFELDPLEEHAVKASRWVLGEPDYIVQGPAHAIPSTGVLDYYYNNVDLPFTEDKWVRAVQYRAGDTSVLHHLITFVTGPEEDFWGTERDSTSTSRRFVAGYIPGKDNVYEYPDGVGVLIPAGQRLSMQFHYVTNGQSTVDQTELGLYFSDEPLQQEQRVQAVGTRFVLPPDTPEFPMSASHLFDEDVVITGLRARMNFRGKKMRFEVESPDGAIQNLLSVPAYN
;
A
#
# COMPACT_ATOMS: atom_id res chain seq x y z
N MET A 1 35.79 72.79 -21.59
CA MET A 1 35.17 72.12 -22.76
C MET A 1 35.69 70.70 -22.81
N LYS A 2 34.78 69.72 -22.70
CA LYS A 2 34.93 68.26 -22.91
C LYS A 2 35.89 67.46 -22.02
N GLU A 3 35.38 66.30 -21.63
CA GLU A 3 35.90 65.24 -20.76
C GLU A 3 37.22 64.61 -21.24
N VAL A 4 37.93 63.92 -20.34
CA VAL A 4 38.38 62.51 -20.50
C VAL A 4 38.99 61.95 -19.19
N SER A 5 38.55 60.73 -18.90
CA SER A 5 38.98 59.65 -17.99
C SER A 5 40.49 59.47 -17.68
N ARG A 6 40.83 58.93 -16.48
CA ARG A 6 41.52 57.61 -16.36
C ARG A 6 41.80 57.13 -14.92
N HIS A 7 41.54 55.83 -14.75
CA HIS A 7 41.94 54.90 -13.68
C HIS A 7 43.31 55.15 -13.03
N THR A 8 43.36 55.11 -11.70
CA THR A 8 44.32 54.33 -10.87
C THR A 8 44.08 54.65 -9.39
N LEU A 9 43.51 53.73 -8.62
CA LEU A 9 43.61 53.73 -7.15
C LEU A 9 43.36 52.30 -6.64
N LEU A 10 44.28 51.42 -7.03
CA LEU A 10 44.62 50.24 -6.25
C LEU A 10 45.80 50.64 -5.36
N SER A 11 45.87 50.06 -4.17
CA SER A 11 47.00 50.09 -3.23
C SER A 11 47.01 51.27 -2.27
N HIS A 12 46.27 51.15 -1.16
CA HIS A 12 46.68 51.50 0.21
C HIS A 12 45.47 51.52 1.15
N LEU A 13 44.97 50.34 1.50
CA LEU A 13 44.17 50.16 2.72
C LEU A 13 44.40 48.74 3.24
N LEU A 14 45.61 48.54 3.75
CA LEU A 14 45.98 47.46 4.65
C LEU A 14 46.38 48.13 5.96
N LEU A 15 45.88 47.57 7.07
CA LEU A 15 46.05 47.98 8.47
C LEU A 15 45.11 49.08 8.97
N LEU A 16 43.96 48.67 9.54
CA LEU A 16 43.58 48.93 10.95
C LEU A 16 42.06 48.75 11.14
N SER A 17 41.64 47.55 11.53
CA SER A 17 40.55 47.34 12.48
C SER A 17 40.34 45.84 12.69
N GLY A 18 41.15 45.26 13.58
CA GLY A 18 40.75 44.05 14.28
C GLY A 18 39.64 44.43 15.25
N LEU A 19 38.44 43.87 15.04
CA LEU A 19 37.39 43.84 16.05
C LEU A 19 36.70 42.48 15.94
N ALA A 20 37.00 41.65 16.92
CA ALA A 20 36.34 40.43 17.35
C ALA A 20 35.08 40.00 16.55
N ALA A 21 35.29 39.15 15.55
CA ALA A 21 34.30 38.13 15.23
C ALA A 21 34.64 36.92 16.11
N THR A 22 34.26 36.98 17.38
CA THR A 22 34.02 35.77 18.16
C THR A 22 32.96 35.01 17.36
N LEU A 23 33.37 33.96 16.64
CA LEU A 23 32.44 32.95 16.20
C LEU A 23 31.72 32.51 17.48
N CYS A 24 30.45 32.89 17.61
CA CYS A 24 29.51 32.03 18.28
C CYS A 24 29.51 30.75 17.44
N THR A 25 30.40 29.82 17.74
CA THR A 25 30.05 28.42 17.68
C THR A 25 28.91 28.27 18.68
N ALA A 26 27.70 28.66 18.28
CA ALA A 26 26.53 27.99 18.78
C ALA A 26 26.84 26.53 18.48
N SER A 27 27.10 25.75 19.53
CA SER A 27 26.96 24.31 19.46
C SER A 27 25.66 24.11 18.70
N ALA A 28 25.73 23.55 17.49
CA ALA A 28 24.54 22.98 16.91
C ALA A 28 24.10 21.96 17.97
N ASN A 29 23.04 22.27 18.73
CA ASN A 29 22.41 21.28 19.58
C ASN A 29 22.09 20.14 18.62
N ALA A 30 22.77 19.01 18.77
CA ALA A 30 22.81 17.97 17.76
C ALA A 30 21.47 17.24 17.79
N ALA A 31 20.44 17.84 17.20
CA ALA A 31 19.10 17.30 17.16
C ALA A 31 19.10 15.85 16.64
N LEU A 32 18.20 15.03 17.18
CA LEU A 32 17.99 13.66 16.72
C LEU A 32 17.93 13.59 15.19
N ASP A 33 18.73 12.70 14.61
CA ASP A 33 18.75 12.42 13.19
C ASP A 33 17.35 12.03 12.71
N ARG A 34 16.95 12.48 11.53
CA ARG A 34 15.64 12.17 10.95
C ARG A 34 15.68 10.82 10.24
N VAL A 35 14.57 10.11 10.27
CA VAL A 35 14.37 8.89 9.48
C VAL A 35 13.04 8.96 8.72
N GLY A 36 12.96 8.30 7.57
CA GLY A 36 11.69 8.11 6.86
C GLY A 36 10.82 7.07 7.56
N ASP A 37 9.51 7.14 7.32
CA ASP A 37 8.63 6.02 7.68
C ASP A 37 8.85 4.85 6.70
N PHE A 38 8.64 3.63 7.16
CA PHE A 38 8.73 2.42 6.34
C PHE A 38 7.73 1.40 6.84
N ALA A 39 7.41 0.41 6.01
CA ALA A 39 6.56 -0.69 6.39
C ALA A 39 6.97 -2.01 5.75
N LEU A 40 6.95 -3.07 6.54
CA LEU A 40 7.34 -4.43 6.17
C LEU A 40 6.36 -5.44 6.76
N LEU A 41 6.30 -6.64 6.17
CA LEU A 41 5.70 -7.79 6.84
C LEU A 41 6.77 -8.48 7.67
N ASP A 42 6.39 -9.16 8.74
CA ASP A 42 7.29 -10.08 9.45
C ASP A 42 7.18 -11.51 8.90
N ASP A 43 7.99 -12.41 9.45
CA ASP A 43 8.01 -13.83 9.12
C ASP A 43 6.69 -14.55 9.41
N SER A 44 5.78 -13.94 10.18
CA SER A 44 4.42 -14.44 10.42
C SER A 44 3.36 -13.82 9.48
N GLY A 45 3.76 -12.85 8.65
CA GLY A 45 2.88 -12.07 7.79
C GLY A 45 2.18 -10.90 8.51
N GLU A 46 2.60 -10.53 9.71
CA GLU A 46 2.09 -9.36 10.44
C GLU A 46 2.65 -8.07 9.83
N PHE A 47 1.85 -7.00 9.78
CA PHE A 47 2.27 -5.73 9.20
C PHE A 47 2.88 -4.78 10.23
N HIS A 48 4.11 -4.36 9.95
CA HIS A 48 4.86 -3.42 10.76
C HIS A 48 5.06 -2.13 9.98
N GLN A 49 4.78 -0.99 10.61
CA GLN A 49 5.08 0.34 10.06
C GLN A 49 5.58 1.22 11.20
N LEU A 50 6.72 1.89 11.04
CA LEU A 50 7.34 2.66 12.12
C LEU A 50 6.35 3.65 12.75
N SER A 51 5.60 4.41 11.96
CA SER A 51 4.61 5.36 12.48
C SER A 51 3.42 4.73 13.23
N ARG A 52 3.10 3.45 13.00
CA ARG A 52 2.06 2.73 13.77
C ARG A 52 2.51 2.42 15.20
N TYR A 53 3.82 2.42 15.46
CA TYR A 53 4.40 2.29 16.80
C TYR A 53 4.33 3.58 17.63
N ARG A 54 3.67 4.66 17.19
CA ARG A 54 3.59 5.94 17.94
C ARG A 54 3.00 5.85 19.37
N HIS A 55 2.41 4.70 19.72
CA HIS A 55 1.93 4.39 21.07
C HIS A 55 3.04 3.86 21.99
N ARG A 56 4.22 3.56 21.43
CA ARG A 56 5.45 3.17 22.09
C ARG A 56 6.42 4.35 22.15
N LYS A 57 7.38 4.28 23.07
CA LYS A 57 8.47 5.26 23.19
C LYS A 57 9.50 5.10 22.08
N ALA A 58 9.78 3.85 21.68
CA ALA A 58 10.70 3.55 20.60
C ALA A 58 10.43 2.18 19.97
N LEU A 59 10.96 1.99 18.75
CA LEU A 59 11.16 0.69 18.12
C LEU A 59 12.66 0.48 17.98
N ALA A 60 13.17 -0.61 18.58
CA ALA A 60 14.55 -1.06 18.40
C ALA A 60 14.57 -2.13 17.29
N LEU A 61 15.40 -1.92 16.27
CA LEU A 61 15.55 -2.79 15.11
C LEU A 61 17.01 -3.21 14.98
N MET A 62 17.27 -4.52 14.86
CA MET A 62 18.60 -5.06 14.61
C MET A 62 18.67 -5.69 13.21
N ALA A 63 19.71 -5.39 12.44
CA ALA A 63 19.98 -6.04 11.16
C ALA A 63 20.42 -7.50 11.37
N TYR A 64 19.69 -8.43 10.77
CA TYR A 64 19.91 -9.86 10.88
C TYR A 64 20.51 -10.43 9.60
N ASP A 65 21.63 -11.12 9.75
CA ASP A 65 22.33 -11.84 8.68
C ASP A 65 22.83 -13.18 9.24
N ALA A 66 22.18 -14.27 8.82
CA ALA A 66 22.51 -15.62 9.26
C ALA A 66 23.92 -16.09 8.84
N SER A 67 24.54 -15.43 7.87
CA SER A 67 25.90 -15.76 7.41
C SER A 67 26.98 -15.11 8.27
N CYS A 68 26.63 -14.09 9.07
CA CYS A 68 27.60 -13.38 9.88
C CYS A 68 27.97 -14.15 11.15
N ALA A 69 29.27 -14.15 11.47
CA ALA A 69 29.78 -14.76 12.69
C ALA A 69 29.11 -14.15 13.95
N ASP A 70 28.84 -15.01 14.92
CA ASP A 70 28.26 -14.68 16.22
C ASP A 70 26.82 -14.12 16.19
N MET A 71 26.13 -14.15 15.05
CA MET A 71 24.77 -13.60 14.93
C MET A 71 23.79 -14.21 15.95
N ASP A 72 23.78 -15.53 16.15
CA ASP A 72 22.91 -16.19 17.13
C ASP A 72 23.10 -15.62 18.55
N SER A 73 24.35 -15.38 18.94
CA SER A 73 24.68 -14.82 20.26
C SER A 73 24.28 -13.35 20.37
N LYS A 74 24.39 -12.57 19.29
CA LYS A 74 23.94 -11.18 19.22
C LYS A 74 22.42 -11.10 19.32
N VAL A 75 21.69 -11.93 18.57
CA VAL A 75 20.22 -12.01 18.63
C VAL A 75 19.75 -12.42 20.02
N THR A 76 20.39 -13.41 20.64
CA THR A 76 20.05 -13.85 22.00
C THR A 76 20.22 -12.72 23.01
N SER A 77 21.37 -12.05 23.03
CA SER A 77 21.62 -10.94 23.97
C SER A 77 20.71 -9.73 23.72
N TYR A 78 20.40 -9.45 22.45
CA TYR A 78 19.46 -8.41 22.06
C TYR A 78 18.01 -8.71 22.50
N ALA A 79 17.55 -9.95 22.34
CA ALA A 79 16.23 -10.37 22.80
C ALA A 79 16.12 -10.35 24.35
N GLU A 80 17.18 -10.73 25.06
CA GLU A 80 17.25 -10.60 26.52
C GLU A 80 17.19 -9.14 26.98
N LEU A 81 17.85 -8.23 26.25
CA LEU A 81 17.73 -6.80 26.49
C LEU A 81 16.30 -6.31 26.23
N GLY A 82 15.66 -6.77 25.15
CA GLY A 82 14.28 -6.45 24.81
C GLY A 82 13.29 -6.76 25.93
N LYS A 83 13.39 -7.97 26.52
CA LYS A 83 12.56 -8.39 27.67
C LYS A 83 12.63 -7.43 28.87
N ARG A 84 13.73 -6.69 29.03
CA ARG A 84 13.88 -5.71 30.12
C ARG A 84 13.16 -4.39 29.85
N PHE A 85 12.94 -4.03 28.58
CA PHE A 85 12.42 -2.73 28.16
C PHE A 85 11.03 -2.77 27.52
N GLU A 86 10.51 -3.96 27.19
CA GLU A 86 9.19 -4.14 26.57
C GLU A 86 8.05 -3.51 27.38
N GLU A 87 7.96 -3.83 28.67
CA GLU A 87 6.96 -3.25 29.58
C GLU A 87 7.13 -1.74 29.79
N GLN A 88 8.30 -1.20 29.46
CA GLN A 88 8.61 0.24 29.53
C GLN A 88 8.27 0.98 28.24
N GLY A 89 7.71 0.27 27.25
CA GLY A 89 7.18 0.81 26.01
C GLY A 89 8.20 0.87 24.88
N ILE A 90 9.17 -0.04 24.82
CA ILE A 90 10.08 -0.19 23.68
C ILE A 90 9.92 -1.58 23.08
N ASP A 91 9.52 -1.64 21.82
CA ASP A 91 9.38 -2.91 21.09
C ASP A 91 10.68 -3.25 20.33
N PHE A 92 10.97 -4.54 20.16
CA PHE A 92 12.21 -5.04 19.56
C PHE A 92 11.89 -5.96 18.38
N VAL A 93 12.55 -5.73 17.26
CA VAL A 93 12.41 -6.52 16.02
C VAL A 93 13.77 -6.78 15.38
N LEU A 94 13.82 -7.78 14.50
CA LEU A 94 14.93 -8.03 13.59
C LEU A 94 14.55 -7.54 12.18
N LEU A 95 15.55 -7.24 11.35
CA LEU A 95 15.36 -6.89 9.95
C LEU A 95 16.19 -7.85 9.09
N ASP A 96 15.56 -8.54 8.16
CA ASP A 96 16.24 -9.45 7.24
C ASP A 96 17.09 -8.66 6.25
N SER A 97 18.42 -8.62 6.45
CA SER A 97 19.32 -7.93 5.53
C SER A 97 19.78 -8.80 4.35
N LEU A 98 19.27 -10.02 4.23
CA LEU A 98 19.67 -11.01 3.22
C LEU A 98 18.61 -11.28 2.15
N ASP A 99 17.37 -10.79 2.30
CA ASP A 99 16.24 -11.13 1.42
C ASP A 99 16.05 -12.67 1.34
N LEU A 100 15.98 -13.31 2.53
CA LEU A 100 15.81 -14.76 2.70
C LEU A 100 14.45 -15.23 2.16
N GLY A 101 13.44 -14.35 2.28
CA GLY A 101 12.04 -14.65 2.04
C GLY A 101 11.37 -15.43 3.17
N ARG A 102 10.05 -15.29 3.29
CA ARG A 102 9.26 -15.76 4.44
C ARG A 102 9.49 -17.21 4.84
N SER A 103 9.48 -18.13 3.88
CA SER A 103 9.60 -19.56 4.19
C SER A 103 10.95 -19.92 4.82
N ALA A 104 12.03 -19.25 4.42
CA ALA A 104 13.34 -19.44 5.03
C ALA A 104 13.40 -18.77 6.40
N ALA A 105 12.89 -17.54 6.52
CA ALA A 105 12.78 -16.80 7.77
C ALA A 105 12.05 -17.60 8.87
N GLN A 106 10.88 -18.15 8.56
CA GLN A 106 10.08 -18.98 9.49
C GLN A 106 10.82 -20.22 10.01
N SER A 107 11.74 -20.78 9.20
CA SER A 107 12.49 -21.97 9.58
C SER A 107 13.62 -21.71 10.59
N LEU A 108 13.95 -20.45 10.84
CA LEU A 108 15.02 -20.04 11.74
C LEU A 108 14.59 -20.04 13.23
N ASP A 109 13.29 -20.02 13.52
CA ASP A 109 12.73 -20.02 14.89
C ASP A 109 13.38 -18.95 15.81
N LEU A 110 13.43 -17.71 15.30
CA LEU A 110 14.08 -16.60 15.98
C LEU A 110 13.24 -16.10 17.18
N PRO A 111 13.88 -15.61 18.26
CA PRO A 111 13.18 -15.17 19.47
C PRO A 111 12.44 -13.83 19.32
N LEU A 112 12.56 -13.17 18.17
CA LEU A 112 11.96 -11.87 17.85
C LEU A 112 11.44 -11.92 16.41
N PRO A 113 10.37 -11.18 16.07
CA PRO A 113 9.88 -11.08 14.70
C PRO A 113 10.98 -10.60 13.74
N LEU A 114 11.09 -11.27 12.58
CA LEU A 114 12.02 -10.92 11.52
C LEU A 114 11.28 -10.18 10.42
N LEU A 115 11.49 -8.87 10.30
CA LEU A 115 10.89 -8.04 9.26
C LEU A 115 11.54 -8.33 7.91
N GLU A 116 10.70 -8.63 6.93
CA GLU A 116 11.08 -9.02 5.57
C GLU A 116 11.41 -7.80 4.73
N ASP A 117 12.69 -7.45 4.64
CA ASP A 117 13.18 -6.39 3.75
C ASP A 117 13.44 -6.93 2.34
N ASP A 118 12.37 -7.42 1.70
CA ASP A 118 12.43 -7.97 0.35
C ASP A 118 12.96 -6.90 -0.63
N GLY A 119 14.15 -7.16 -1.20
CA GLY A 119 14.84 -6.21 -2.06
C GLY A 119 15.73 -5.18 -1.34
N GLN A 120 15.91 -5.31 -0.01
CA GLN A 120 16.84 -4.55 0.83
C GLN A 120 16.58 -3.03 0.93
N LEU A 121 15.45 -2.53 0.42
CA LEU A 121 15.20 -1.10 0.28
C LEU A 121 15.09 -0.35 1.61
N VAL A 122 14.59 -1.00 2.67
CA VAL A 122 14.45 -0.38 3.99
C VAL A 122 15.80 -0.31 4.68
N SER A 123 16.56 -1.40 4.75
CA SER A 123 17.90 -1.44 5.34
C SER A 123 18.85 -0.46 4.65
N GLU A 124 18.79 -0.36 3.33
CA GLU A 124 19.50 0.64 2.54
C GLU A 124 19.10 2.08 2.91
N THR A 125 17.79 2.35 3.00
CA THR A 125 17.24 3.68 3.34
C THR A 125 17.59 4.08 4.77
N LEU A 126 17.63 3.11 5.68
CA LEU A 126 18.08 3.28 7.05
C LEU A 126 19.61 3.40 7.14
N GLY A 127 20.35 3.23 6.05
CA GLY A 127 21.81 3.33 6.01
C GLY A 127 22.50 2.29 6.88
N ILE A 128 21.89 1.12 7.05
CA ILE A 128 22.47 0.00 7.80
C ILE A 128 23.62 -0.56 6.98
N ALA A 129 24.81 -0.63 7.55
CA ALA A 129 26.01 -1.07 6.83
C ALA A 129 26.47 -2.47 7.27
N HIS A 130 26.16 -2.86 8.51
CA HIS A 130 26.71 -4.08 9.09
C HIS A 130 25.64 -4.96 9.75
N ALA A 131 25.87 -6.27 9.65
CA ALA A 131 25.10 -7.28 10.37
C ALA A 131 25.23 -7.10 11.90
N GLY A 132 24.09 -7.07 12.59
CA GLY A 132 23.98 -6.83 14.03
C GLY A 132 23.97 -5.34 14.41
N GLU A 133 23.97 -4.43 13.43
CA GLU A 133 23.73 -3.01 13.69
C GLU A 133 22.30 -2.80 14.22
N VAL A 134 22.17 -2.00 15.26
CA VAL A 134 20.93 -1.68 15.96
C VAL A 134 20.59 -0.22 15.75
N LEU A 135 19.36 0.04 15.33
CA LEU A 135 18.75 1.37 15.32
C LEU A 135 17.63 1.42 16.36
N VAL A 136 17.66 2.42 17.24
CA VAL A 136 16.52 2.74 18.12
C VAL A 136 15.86 3.99 17.57
N MET A 137 14.60 3.86 17.15
CA MET A 137 13.87 4.91 16.44
C MET A 137 12.69 5.42 17.26
N ASN A 138 12.45 6.73 17.20
CA ASN A 138 11.26 7.39 17.70
C ASN A 138 10.14 7.30 16.65
N PRO A 139 9.07 6.53 16.88
CA PRO A 139 7.98 6.35 15.92
C PRO A 139 7.05 7.57 15.81
N GLU A 140 6.94 8.40 16.86
CA GLU A 140 6.09 9.60 16.84
C GLU A 140 6.75 10.73 16.03
N ARG A 141 8.07 10.88 16.19
CA ARG A 141 8.81 11.96 15.55
C ARG A 141 9.49 11.52 14.27
N LEU A 142 9.63 10.23 13.98
CA LEU A 142 10.44 9.72 12.88
C LEU A 142 11.88 10.26 12.98
N SER A 143 12.53 9.92 14.09
CA SER A 143 13.93 10.26 14.37
C SER A 143 14.69 9.10 14.99
N VAL A 144 16.02 9.14 14.98
CA VAL A 144 16.89 8.08 15.50
C VAL A 144 17.44 8.50 16.85
N TYR A 145 17.22 7.67 17.87
CA TYR A 145 17.81 7.81 19.20
C TYR A 145 19.22 7.22 19.27
N TYR A 146 19.40 6.04 18.68
CA TYR A 146 20.66 5.30 18.75
C TYR A 146 20.95 4.60 17.43
N ARG A 147 22.22 4.55 17.05
CA ARG A 147 22.78 3.71 15.99
C ARG A 147 24.08 3.08 16.49
N GLY A 148 24.20 1.77 16.45
CA GLY A 148 25.41 1.10 16.92
C GLY A 148 25.25 -0.41 16.99
N ASP A 149 25.91 -1.06 17.94
CA ASP A 149 25.76 -2.49 18.23
C ASP A 149 24.84 -2.73 19.45
N SER A 150 24.65 -3.99 19.83
CA SER A 150 23.92 -4.39 21.04
C SER A 150 24.74 -4.30 22.34
N SER A 151 25.68 -3.35 22.43
CA SER A 151 26.55 -3.17 23.60
C SER A 151 25.86 -2.53 24.82
N GLU A 152 26.61 -2.33 25.90
CA GLU A 152 26.16 -1.58 27.08
C GLU A 152 25.69 -0.15 26.74
N SER A 153 26.26 0.47 25.70
CA SER A 153 25.86 1.79 25.21
C SER A 153 24.38 1.81 24.77
N LEU A 154 23.91 0.73 24.13
CA LEU A 154 22.50 0.58 23.77
C LEU A 154 21.62 0.55 25.03
N ALA A 155 22.01 -0.21 26.07
CA ALA A 155 21.25 -0.29 27.31
C ALA A 155 21.14 1.08 28.04
N VAL A 156 22.21 1.88 27.99
CA VAL A 156 22.21 3.27 28.50
C VAL A 156 21.24 4.13 27.69
N ALA A 157 21.35 4.11 26.35
CA ALA A 157 20.48 4.90 25.48
C ALA A 157 19.00 4.54 25.66
N LEU A 158 18.66 3.25 25.77
CA LEU A 158 17.29 2.78 26.04
C LEU A 158 16.77 3.31 27.38
N THR A 159 17.61 3.35 28.41
CA THR A 159 17.26 3.91 29.72
C THR A 159 16.94 5.40 29.62
N GLU A 160 17.72 6.16 28.85
CA GLU A 160 17.51 7.58 28.61
C GLU A 160 16.27 7.85 27.74
N VAL A 161 15.97 6.99 26.76
CA VAL A 161 14.72 7.02 25.99
C VAL A 161 13.51 6.81 26.90
N VAL A 162 13.55 5.81 27.79
CA VAL A 162 12.48 5.58 28.78
C VAL A 162 12.31 6.80 29.68
N ALA A 163 13.40 7.42 30.13
CA ALA A 163 13.38 8.60 30.97
C ALA A 163 12.97 9.89 30.22
N GLY A 164 12.99 9.89 28.89
CA GLY A 164 12.73 11.07 28.06
C GLY A 164 13.86 12.11 28.13
N THR A 165 15.07 11.69 28.45
CA THR A 165 16.23 12.59 28.66
C THR A 165 17.20 12.62 27.48
N LEU A 166 17.05 11.71 26.51
CA LEU A 166 17.94 11.64 25.36
C LEU A 166 17.69 12.81 24.39
N ALA A 167 18.69 13.68 24.25
CA ALA A 167 18.58 14.91 23.45
C ALA A 167 19.10 14.75 22.02
N ASP A 168 20.16 13.95 21.84
CA ASP A 168 20.92 13.83 20.61
C ASP A 168 21.06 12.34 20.22
N THR A 169 21.28 12.07 18.93
CA THR A 169 21.48 10.69 18.45
C THR A 169 22.81 10.14 18.94
N VAL A 170 22.76 8.98 19.60
CA VAL A 170 23.96 8.27 20.08
C VAL A 170 24.44 7.34 18.97
N SER A 171 25.63 7.63 18.44
CA SER A 171 26.26 6.82 17.38
C SER A 171 27.48 6.10 17.92
N VAL A 172 27.47 4.77 17.84
CA VAL A 172 28.57 3.89 18.23
C VAL A 172 29.09 3.19 16.98
N SER A 173 30.41 3.20 16.80
CA SER A 173 31.04 2.47 15.70
C SER A 173 30.89 0.96 15.90
N ILE A 174 30.37 0.27 14.89
CA ILE A 174 30.24 -1.18 14.87
C ILE A 174 31.37 -1.79 14.03
N GLN A 175 31.81 -2.99 14.43
CA GLN A 175 32.60 -3.89 13.59
C GLN A 175 31.77 -5.15 13.37
N GLY A 176 31.46 -5.44 12.12
CA GLY A 176 30.61 -6.57 11.75
C GLY A 176 30.78 -6.94 10.29
N CYS A 177 30.10 -8.00 9.86
CA CYS A 177 30.04 -8.36 8.45
C CYS A 177 29.32 -7.25 7.68
N ASP A 178 29.90 -6.84 6.56
CA ASP A 178 29.28 -5.86 5.66
C ASP A 178 28.03 -6.48 5.01
N ILE A 179 26.94 -5.72 4.95
CA ILE A 179 25.76 -6.11 4.19
C ILE A 179 26.01 -5.84 2.71
N ASP A 180 25.77 -6.85 1.87
CA ASP A 180 25.93 -6.72 0.42
C ASP A 180 24.67 -6.12 -0.23
N TYR A 181 24.77 -4.87 -0.65
CA TYR A 181 23.75 -4.18 -1.45
C TYR A 181 24.12 -4.19 -2.94
N SER A 182 24.30 -5.39 -3.51
CA SER A 182 24.79 -5.56 -4.88
C SER A 182 23.87 -4.89 -5.93
N VAL A 183 22.55 -4.99 -5.78
CA VAL A 183 21.56 -4.38 -6.70
C VAL A 183 21.62 -2.86 -6.65
N LYS A 184 21.60 -2.28 -5.45
CA LYS A 184 21.82 -0.83 -5.24
C LYS A 184 23.11 -0.37 -5.90
N ASN A 185 24.22 -1.07 -5.66
CA ASN A 185 25.53 -0.71 -6.20
C ASN A 185 25.56 -0.79 -7.73
N GLN A 186 24.80 -1.70 -8.34
CA GLN A 186 24.63 -1.79 -9.80
C GLN A 186 23.80 -0.61 -10.33
N HIS A 187 22.62 -0.34 -9.75
CA HIS A 187 21.75 0.76 -10.15
C HIS A 187 22.39 2.13 -9.90
N MET A 188 23.21 2.30 -8.85
CA MET A 188 23.96 3.55 -8.66
C MET A 188 25.01 3.80 -9.74
N LYS A 189 25.62 2.72 -10.29
CA LYS A 189 26.60 2.84 -11.39
C LYS A 189 25.94 3.06 -12.73
N SER A 190 24.78 2.46 -12.94
CA SER A 190 23.95 2.58 -14.13
C SER A 190 22.49 2.69 -13.70
N PRO A 191 22.00 3.92 -13.41
CA PRO A 191 20.62 4.12 -13.00
C PRO A 191 19.65 3.55 -14.03
N PRO A 192 18.52 2.96 -13.59
CA PRO A 192 17.50 2.48 -14.51
C PRO A 192 17.05 3.57 -15.48
N ASP A 193 16.81 3.20 -16.73
CA ASP A 193 16.37 4.15 -17.75
C ASP A 193 14.86 4.46 -17.59
N TYR A 194 14.52 5.74 -17.67
CA TYR A 194 13.15 6.18 -17.49
C TYR A 194 12.21 5.53 -18.51
N ALA A 195 12.56 5.56 -19.80
CA ALA A 195 11.64 5.18 -20.85
C ALA A 195 11.48 3.66 -20.98
N THR A 196 12.57 2.92 -20.78
CA THR A 196 12.61 1.48 -21.04
C THR A 196 12.43 0.60 -19.81
N GLU A 197 12.70 1.10 -18.60
CA GLU A 197 12.63 0.32 -17.36
C GLU A 197 11.60 0.88 -16.36
N VAL A 198 11.55 2.20 -16.16
CA VAL A 198 10.66 2.82 -15.17
C VAL A 198 9.23 3.00 -15.70
N ALA A 199 9.08 3.58 -16.88
CA ALA A 199 7.76 3.90 -17.45
C ALA A 199 6.86 2.66 -17.61
N PRO A 200 7.34 1.48 -18.05
CA PRO A 200 6.53 0.26 -18.08
C PRO A 200 5.97 -0.13 -16.71
N ILE A 201 6.74 0.04 -15.64
CA ILE A 201 6.29 -0.26 -14.27
C ILE A 201 5.15 0.70 -13.88
N VAL A 202 5.34 2.00 -14.14
CA VAL A 202 4.33 3.04 -13.83
C VAL A 202 3.05 2.83 -14.64
N ILE A 203 3.17 2.48 -15.92
CA ILE A 203 2.05 2.14 -16.80
C ILE A 203 1.24 0.97 -16.23
N ASN A 204 1.92 -0.11 -15.85
CA ASN A 204 1.24 -1.34 -15.43
C ASN A 204 0.62 -1.26 -14.03
N ASN A 205 1.21 -0.48 -13.12
CA ASN A 205 0.83 -0.49 -11.71
C ASN A 205 0.11 0.78 -11.23
N CYS A 206 0.32 1.93 -11.91
CA CYS A 206 -0.08 3.23 -11.36
C CYS A 206 -1.03 4.02 -12.28
N LEU A 207 -0.84 3.98 -13.60
CA LEU A 207 -1.60 4.81 -14.55
C LEU A 207 -3.07 4.41 -14.70
N ASP A 208 -3.47 3.27 -14.15
CA ASP A 208 -4.88 2.92 -13.98
C ASP A 208 -5.68 3.95 -13.16
N CYS A 209 -5.03 4.57 -12.17
CA CYS A 209 -5.65 5.52 -11.26
C CYS A 209 -5.02 6.91 -11.34
N HIS A 210 -3.69 6.99 -11.54
CA HIS A 210 -2.91 8.23 -11.52
C HIS A 210 -2.72 8.84 -12.92
N VAL A 211 -3.83 9.05 -13.62
CA VAL A 211 -3.90 9.77 -14.89
C VAL A 211 -4.77 11.02 -14.73
N GLN A 212 -4.63 11.98 -15.63
CA GLN A 212 -5.51 13.14 -15.67
C GLN A 212 -6.99 12.71 -15.77
N GLY A 213 -7.81 13.12 -14.79
CA GLY A 213 -9.23 12.73 -14.71
C GLY A 213 -9.48 11.35 -14.08
N GLY A 214 -8.44 10.64 -13.63
CA GLY A 214 -8.55 9.43 -12.82
C GLY A 214 -8.92 9.71 -11.37
N VAL A 215 -9.11 8.65 -10.59
CA VAL A 215 -9.44 8.74 -9.14
C VAL A 215 -8.23 9.11 -8.28
N GLY A 216 -7.01 8.93 -8.81
CA GLY A 216 -5.78 9.26 -8.10
C GLY A 216 -5.75 10.75 -7.74
N PRO A 217 -5.21 11.13 -6.56
CA PRO A 217 -5.22 12.53 -6.12
C PRO A 217 -4.40 13.47 -7.02
N PHE A 218 -3.52 12.91 -7.85
CA PHE A 218 -2.73 13.60 -8.85
C PHE A 218 -2.35 12.64 -9.98
N ALA A 219 -2.14 13.19 -11.18
CA ALA A 219 -1.66 12.46 -12.33
C ALA A 219 -0.13 12.30 -12.30
N ILE A 220 0.37 11.15 -12.79
CA ILE A 220 1.80 10.85 -13.00
C ILE A 220 2.05 10.38 -14.44
N ASP A 221 1.19 10.81 -15.36
CA ASP A 221 1.12 10.40 -16.78
C ASP A 221 2.09 11.16 -17.69
N SER A 222 3.18 11.69 -17.14
CA SER A 222 4.33 12.25 -17.87
C SER A 222 5.58 12.21 -16.99
N TYR A 223 6.74 12.27 -17.62
CA TYR A 223 8.06 12.32 -16.97
C TYR A 223 8.13 13.46 -15.95
N ILE A 224 7.68 14.66 -16.35
CA ILE A 224 7.78 15.84 -15.48
C ILE A 224 6.92 15.70 -14.23
N MET A 225 5.75 15.05 -14.36
CA MET A 225 4.87 14.77 -13.23
C MET A 225 5.47 13.67 -12.34
N LEU A 226 5.97 12.58 -12.94
CA LEU A 226 6.61 11.51 -12.20
C LEU A 226 7.85 12.02 -11.43
N LEU A 227 8.68 12.83 -12.06
CA LEU A 227 9.83 13.51 -11.45
C LEU A 227 9.40 14.38 -10.27
N GLY A 228 8.39 15.25 -10.47
CA GLY A 228 7.93 16.18 -9.44
C GLY A 228 7.36 15.49 -8.19
N TRP A 229 6.69 14.35 -8.38
CA TRP A 229 6.12 13.56 -7.28
C TRP A 229 7.06 12.45 -6.77
N SER A 230 8.23 12.26 -7.39
CA SER A 230 9.14 11.15 -7.07
C SER A 230 9.47 11.00 -5.57
N PRO A 231 9.71 12.05 -4.77
CA PRO A 231 9.99 11.86 -3.34
C PRO A 231 8.78 11.33 -2.57
N MET A 232 7.56 11.76 -2.94
CA MET A 232 6.33 11.24 -2.37
C MET A 232 6.09 9.80 -2.81
N ILE A 233 6.28 9.49 -4.10
CA ILE A 233 6.12 8.13 -4.63
C ILE A 233 7.04 7.16 -3.88
N ARG A 234 8.31 7.55 -3.70
CA ARG A 234 9.26 6.81 -2.89
C ARG A 234 8.75 6.56 -1.47
N GLU A 235 8.26 7.59 -0.78
CA GLU A 235 7.73 7.48 0.58
C GLU A 235 6.54 6.51 0.65
N VAL A 236 5.57 6.62 -0.26
CA VAL A 236 4.34 5.80 -0.21
C VAL A 236 4.55 4.35 -0.58
N LEU A 237 5.57 4.06 -1.38
CA LEU A 237 5.99 2.69 -1.70
C LEU A 237 6.72 2.08 -0.50
N LEU A 238 7.66 2.80 0.11
CA LEU A 238 8.40 2.31 1.28
C LEU A 238 7.55 2.12 2.53
N ASN A 239 6.52 2.96 2.74
CA ASN A 239 5.58 2.80 3.85
C ASN A 239 4.34 1.99 3.49
N LYS A 240 4.31 1.36 2.29
CA LYS A 240 3.23 0.48 1.84
C LYS A 240 1.83 1.13 1.91
N ARG A 241 1.76 2.44 1.68
CA ARG A 241 0.47 3.13 1.46
C ARG A 241 -0.07 2.85 0.06
N MET A 242 0.84 2.67 -0.90
CA MET A 242 0.52 2.27 -2.27
C MET A 242 1.24 0.97 -2.62
N PRO A 243 0.62 0.09 -3.43
CA PRO A 243 -0.79 0.13 -3.87
C PRO A 243 -1.76 -0.04 -2.68
N PRO A 244 -3.04 0.36 -2.80
CA PRO A 244 -4.03 0.13 -1.75
C PRO A 244 -4.31 -1.36 -1.53
N MET A 245 -4.88 -1.70 -0.38
CA MET A 245 -5.10 -3.06 0.12
C MET A 245 -3.81 -3.88 0.12
N GLN A 246 -3.00 -3.72 1.17
CA GLN A 246 -1.74 -4.46 1.33
C GLN A 246 -2.02 -5.96 1.51
N ILE A 247 -2.23 -6.67 0.39
CA ILE A 247 -2.40 -8.12 0.31
C ILE A 247 -1.05 -8.77 0.58
N ASP A 248 -1.08 -9.83 1.36
CA ASP A 248 0.09 -10.67 1.61
C ASP A 248 0.49 -11.44 0.33
N PRO A 249 1.69 -11.20 -0.23
CA PRO A 249 2.14 -11.89 -1.44
C PRO A 249 2.38 -13.40 -1.23
N TYR A 250 2.44 -13.90 0.01
CA TYR A 250 2.63 -15.34 0.26
C TYR A 250 1.32 -16.10 0.49
N VAL A 251 0.18 -15.40 0.59
CA VAL A 251 -1.10 -16.02 0.97
C VAL A 251 -2.22 -15.64 0.01
N GLY A 252 -2.51 -16.55 -0.92
CA GLY A 252 -3.79 -16.61 -1.64
C GLY A 252 -4.18 -15.31 -2.35
N HIS A 253 -3.27 -14.79 -3.18
CA HIS A 253 -3.50 -13.61 -4.00
C HIS A 253 -3.67 -13.99 -5.48
N THR A 254 -4.18 -13.04 -6.27
CA THR A 254 -4.27 -13.12 -7.74
C THR A 254 -3.66 -11.86 -8.34
N ASP A 255 -3.57 -11.78 -9.66
CA ASP A 255 -3.14 -10.58 -10.39
C ASP A 255 -3.96 -9.32 -10.02
N SER A 256 -5.16 -9.49 -9.45
CA SER A 256 -6.00 -8.39 -8.96
C SER A 256 -5.47 -7.71 -7.69
N ALA A 257 -4.48 -8.29 -7.00
CA ALA A 257 -3.86 -7.71 -5.80
C ALA A 257 -2.99 -6.48 -6.10
N ARG A 258 -2.69 -6.20 -7.38
CA ARG A 258 -1.98 -4.99 -7.86
C ARG A 258 -0.65 -4.71 -7.16
N GLY A 259 -0.01 -5.74 -6.58
CA GLY A 259 1.27 -5.62 -5.89
C GLY A 259 2.40 -5.25 -6.85
N VAL A 260 3.37 -4.48 -6.36
CA VAL A 260 4.60 -4.16 -7.11
C VAL A 260 5.67 -5.16 -6.72
N SER A 261 6.32 -5.78 -7.70
CA SER A 261 7.37 -6.77 -7.45
C SER A 261 8.59 -6.15 -6.76
N LYS A 262 9.40 -6.94 -6.06
CA LYS A 262 10.61 -6.42 -5.41
C LYS A 262 11.59 -5.80 -6.42
N GLN A 263 11.71 -6.40 -7.60
CA GLN A 263 12.56 -5.86 -8.68
C GLN A 263 12.02 -4.54 -9.20
N ASP A 264 10.72 -4.42 -9.40
CA ASP A 264 10.09 -3.17 -9.84
C ASP A 264 10.24 -2.07 -8.78
N LEU A 265 10.10 -2.41 -7.49
CA LEU A 265 10.36 -1.49 -6.39
C LEU A 265 11.84 -1.04 -6.38
N GLN A 266 12.79 -1.95 -6.55
CA GLN A 266 14.22 -1.60 -6.63
C GLN A 266 14.52 -0.69 -7.81
N THR A 267 13.94 -0.97 -8.98
CA THR A 267 14.05 -0.13 -10.17
C THR A 267 13.51 1.28 -9.91
N LEU A 268 12.29 1.39 -9.39
CA LEU A 268 11.66 2.67 -9.10
C LEU A 268 12.44 3.46 -8.04
N ILE A 269 12.72 2.85 -6.89
CA ILE A 269 13.34 3.53 -5.75
C ILE A 269 14.77 3.95 -6.08
N HIS A 270 15.57 3.09 -6.72
CA HIS A 270 16.95 3.46 -7.10
C HIS A 270 16.99 4.51 -8.22
N TRP A 271 16.06 4.49 -9.16
CA TRP A 271 15.92 5.57 -10.14
C TRP A 271 15.59 6.90 -9.47
N ILE A 272 14.66 6.92 -8.51
CA ILE A 272 14.32 8.11 -7.72
C ILE A 272 15.54 8.59 -6.92
N ASP A 273 16.26 7.67 -6.26
CA ASP A 273 17.44 7.98 -5.45
C ASP A 273 18.62 8.51 -6.28
N ALA A 274 18.70 8.13 -7.55
CA ALA A 274 19.63 8.70 -8.53
C ALA A 274 19.22 10.10 -9.04
N GLY A 275 18.13 10.67 -8.51
CA GLY A 275 17.59 11.97 -8.93
C GLY A 275 16.63 11.89 -10.12
N ALA A 276 16.04 10.71 -10.37
CA ALA A 276 15.07 10.46 -11.45
C ALA A 276 15.57 10.91 -12.84
N PRO A 277 16.73 10.41 -13.30
CA PRO A 277 17.32 10.80 -14.57
C PRO A 277 16.36 10.54 -15.74
N GLN A 278 16.23 11.53 -16.63
CA GLN A 278 15.30 11.49 -17.75
C GLN A 278 15.66 10.44 -18.82
N GLY A 279 16.95 10.16 -19.01
CA GLY A 279 17.40 9.35 -20.15
C GLY A 279 17.17 10.04 -21.51
N GLU A 280 17.20 9.25 -22.58
CA GLU A 280 16.92 9.71 -23.95
C GLU A 280 15.67 9.01 -24.49
N PHE A 281 14.70 9.79 -24.97
CA PHE A 281 13.51 9.28 -25.66
C PHE A 281 13.00 10.32 -26.67
N GLU A 282 12.38 9.86 -27.76
CA GLU A 282 11.80 10.76 -28.77
C GLU A 282 10.42 11.29 -28.34
N LEU A 283 9.61 10.40 -27.74
CA LEU A 283 8.30 10.68 -27.17
C LEU A 283 8.25 10.11 -25.75
N ASP A 284 7.54 10.80 -24.86
CA ASP A 284 7.39 10.35 -23.48
C ASP A 284 6.44 9.14 -23.43
N PRO A 285 6.89 7.95 -23.02
CA PRO A 285 6.05 6.74 -23.00
C PRO A 285 4.85 6.86 -22.06
N LEU A 286 4.91 7.69 -21.02
CA LEU A 286 3.76 7.91 -20.13
C LEU A 286 2.72 8.81 -20.81
N GLU A 287 3.15 9.82 -21.56
CA GLU A 287 2.23 10.67 -22.33
C GLU A 287 1.61 9.89 -23.51
N GLU A 288 2.37 8.97 -24.13
CA GLU A 288 1.84 8.08 -25.16
C GLU A 288 0.81 7.09 -24.61
N HIS A 289 0.86 6.78 -23.31
CA HIS A 289 -0.14 5.96 -22.65
C HIS A 289 -1.48 6.69 -22.45
N ALA A 290 -1.56 8.00 -22.73
CA ALA A 290 -2.70 8.86 -22.43
C ALA A 290 -4.07 8.21 -22.70
N VAL A 291 -4.91 8.30 -21.66
CA VAL A 291 -6.23 7.70 -21.44
C VAL A 291 -6.92 7.26 -22.72
N LYS A 292 -6.94 5.94 -22.97
CA LYS A 292 -7.94 5.37 -23.87
C LYS A 292 -9.30 5.65 -23.25
N ALA A 293 -10.15 6.42 -23.94
CA ALA A 293 -11.54 6.58 -23.53
C ALA A 293 -12.13 5.20 -23.23
N SER A 294 -12.86 5.09 -22.10
CA SER A 294 -13.48 3.83 -21.70
C SER A 294 -14.39 3.34 -22.83
N ARG A 295 -13.89 2.34 -23.54
CA ARG A 295 -14.57 1.67 -24.65
C ARG A 295 -15.09 0.35 -24.13
N TRP A 296 -16.15 -0.17 -24.76
CA TRP A 296 -16.54 -1.55 -24.53
C TRP A 296 -15.45 -2.47 -25.07
N VAL A 297 -14.60 -3.02 -24.19
CA VAL A 297 -13.39 -3.74 -24.62
C VAL A 297 -13.71 -5.15 -25.12
N LEU A 298 -14.86 -5.70 -24.71
CA LEU A 298 -15.39 -6.97 -25.18
C LEU A 298 -16.26 -6.84 -26.44
N GLY A 299 -16.35 -5.63 -27.02
CA GLY A 299 -17.33 -5.31 -28.08
C GLY A 299 -18.62 -4.71 -27.52
N GLU A 300 -19.62 -4.41 -28.36
CA GLU A 300 -20.88 -3.83 -27.90
C GLU A 300 -21.63 -4.80 -26.96
N PRO A 301 -22.07 -4.36 -25.77
CA PRO A 301 -22.87 -5.20 -24.87
C PRO A 301 -24.23 -5.55 -25.46
N ASP A 302 -24.76 -6.71 -25.09
CA ASP A 302 -26.11 -7.13 -25.49
C ASP A 302 -27.20 -6.25 -24.86
N TYR A 303 -26.91 -5.67 -23.69
CA TYR A 303 -27.76 -4.67 -23.05
C TYR A 303 -26.93 -3.69 -22.23
N ILE A 304 -27.22 -2.40 -22.36
CA ILE A 304 -26.60 -1.35 -21.55
C ILE A 304 -27.62 -0.88 -20.49
N VAL A 305 -27.27 -1.10 -19.23
CA VAL A 305 -28.01 -0.57 -18.09
C VAL A 305 -27.51 0.83 -17.80
N GLN A 306 -28.39 1.82 -17.97
CA GLN A 306 -28.10 3.20 -17.62
C GLN A 306 -28.37 3.43 -16.12
N GLY A 307 -27.33 3.75 -15.35
CA GLY A 307 -27.47 4.21 -13.98
C GLY A 307 -28.12 5.59 -13.88
N PRO A 308 -28.68 5.95 -12.71
CA PRO A 308 -29.19 7.30 -12.48
C PRO A 308 -28.06 8.33 -12.46
N ALA A 309 -28.39 9.58 -12.80
CA ALA A 309 -27.48 10.69 -12.68
C ALA A 309 -27.37 11.13 -11.21
N HIS A 310 -26.15 11.22 -10.69
CA HIS A 310 -25.86 11.74 -9.37
C HIS A 310 -25.08 13.05 -9.48
N ALA A 311 -25.50 14.08 -8.75
CA ALA A 311 -24.76 15.33 -8.64
C ALA A 311 -23.78 15.24 -7.47
N ILE A 312 -22.48 15.41 -7.74
CA ILE A 312 -21.41 15.30 -6.76
C ILE A 312 -20.93 16.71 -6.45
N PRO A 313 -21.01 17.17 -5.18
CA PRO A 313 -20.45 18.47 -4.78
C PRO A 313 -18.93 18.45 -4.81
N SER A 314 -18.31 19.63 -4.86
CA SER A 314 -16.85 19.76 -4.82
C SER A 314 -16.23 19.29 -3.50
N THR A 315 -16.94 19.39 -2.39
CA THR A 315 -16.43 19.02 -1.07
C THR A 315 -17.53 18.37 -0.23
N GLY A 316 -17.12 17.57 0.76
CA GLY A 316 -18.00 16.97 1.75
C GLY A 316 -17.87 15.46 1.80
N VAL A 317 -18.50 14.86 2.81
CA VAL A 317 -18.65 13.40 2.90
C VAL A 317 -20.04 13.06 2.37
N LEU A 318 -20.11 12.12 1.43
CA LEU A 318 -21.35 11.67 0.81
C LEU A 318 -21.76 10.33 1.40
N ASP A 319 -23.04 10.21 1.73
CA ASP A 319 -23.64 8.90 2.00
C ASP A 319 -23.68 8.06 0.71
N TYR A 320 -23.80 6.75 0.89
CA TYR A 320 -24.04 5.83 -0.22
C TYR A 320 -25.36 6.13 -0.92
N TYR A 321 -25.34 6.09 -2.25
CA TYR A 321 -26.55 6.14 -3.06
C TYR A 321 -27.01 4.72 -3.37
N TYR A 322 -28.28 4.44 -3.11
CA TYR A 322 -28.90 3.15 -3.39
C TYR A 322 -29.95 3.35 -4.47
N ASN A 323 -29.75 2.72 -5.62
CA ASN A 323 -30.63 2.88 -6.76
C ASN A 323 -31.02 1.52 -7.32
N ASN A 324 -32.29 1.39 -7.68
CA ASN A 324 -32.81 0.22 -8.34
C ASN A 324 -33.04 0.56 -9.81
N VAL A 325 -32.60 -0.30 -10.72
CA VAL A 325 -32.80 -0.16 -12.15
C VAL A 325 -33.63 -1.36 -12.63
N ASP A 326 -34.84 -1.07 -13.10
CA ASP A 326 -35.74 -2.07 -13.66
C ASP A 326 -35.22 -2.55 -15.01
N LEU A 327 -35.31 -3.85 -15.25
CA LEU A 327 -34.86 -4.48 -16.49
C LEU A 327 -36.07 -4.90 -17.34
N PRO A 328 -36.00 -4.76 -18.67
CA PRO A 328 -37.12 -5.05 -19.57
C PRO A 328 -37.27 -6.56 -19.88
N PHE A 329 -36.52 -7.43 -19.21
CA PHE A 329 -36.42 -8.83 -19.59
C PHE A 329 -37.66 -9.63 -19.16
N THR A 330 -38.29 -10.28 -20.14
CA THR A 330 -39.43 -11.18 -19.94
C THR A 330 -39.03 -12.65 -19.84
N GLU A 331 -37.74 -12.94 -19.98
CA GLU A 331 -37.13 -14.26 -19.87
C GLU A 331 -35.84 -14.16 -19.06
N ASP A 332 -35.39 -15.30 -18.52
CA ASP A 332 -34.16 -15.37 -17.75
C ASP A 332 -32.95 -15.06 -18.64
N LYS A 333 -32.00 -14.28 -18.11
CA LYS A 333 -30.76 -13.92 -18.80
C LYS A 333 -29.54 -14.43 -18.04
N TRP A 334 -28.71 -15.22 -18.71
CA TRP A 334 -27.41 -15.64 -18.21
C TRP A 334 -26.35 -14.63 -18.62
N VAL A 335 -25.72 -14.01 -17.63
CA VAL A 335 -24.65 -13.03 -17.81
C VAL A 335 -23.30 -13.77 -17.73
N ARG A 336 -22.53 -13.73 -18.81
CA ARG A 336 -21.19 -14.35 -18.92
C ARG A 336 -20.05 -13.34 -18.73
N ALA A 337 -20.34 -12.06 -18.86
CA ALA A 337 -19.41 -10.97 -18.57
C ALA A 337 -20.17 -9.67 -18.31
N VAL A 338 -19.51 -8.74 -17.63
CA VAL A 338 -19.98 -7.36 -17.46
C VAL A 338 -18.84 -6.38 -17.60
N GLN A 339 -19.18 -5.15 -17.96
CA GLN A 339 -18.24 -4.04 -17.95
C GLN A 339 -18.91 -2.77 -17.42
N TYR A 340 -18.24 -2.03 -16.54
CA TYR A 340 -18.71 -0.72 -16.10
C TYR A 340 -18.01 0.40 -16.87
N ARG A 341 -18.77 1.46 -17.15
CA ARG A 341 -18.26 2.74 -17.65
C ARG A 341 -18.74 3.85 -16.72
N ALA A 342 -17.87 4.30 -15.83
CA ALA A 342 -18.19 5.44 -14.97
C ALA A 342 -18.42 6.68 -15.84
N GLY A 343 -19.42 7.49 -15.49
CA GLY A 343 -19.65 8.77 -16.15
C GLY A 343 -18.57 9.78 -15.79
N ASP A 344 -18.14 9.78 -14.53
CA ASP A 344 -16.97 10.52 -14.04
C ASP A 344 -16.10 9.63 -13.14
N THR A 345 -14.98 9.16 -13.70
CA THR A 345 -13.98 8.30 -13.03
C THR A 345 -13.25 8.99 -11.89
N SER A 346 -13.30 10.32 -11.81
CA SER A 346 -12.57 11.09 -10.79
C SER A 346 -13.29 11.12 -9.44
N VAL A 347 -14.57 10.72 -9.39
CA VAL A 347 -15.40 10.78 -8.17
C VAL A 347 -16.01 9.44 -7.77
N LEU A 348 -16.21 8.49 -8.69
CA LEU A 348 -16.75 7.17 -8.34
C LEU A 348 -15.68 6.30 -7.67
N HIS A 349 -15.83 6.06 -6.37
CA HIS A 349 -14.86 5.30 -5.58
C HIS A 349 -15.13 3.79 -5.59
N HIS A 350 -16.39 3.38 -5.58
CA HIS A 350 -16.80 2.02 -5.98
C HIS A 350 -18.31 1.97 -6.25
N LEU A 351 -18.73 0.99 -7.03
CA LEU A 351 -20.15 0.66 -7.26
C LEU A 351 -20.35 -0.85 -7.17
N ILE A 352 -21.33 -1.31 -6.39
CA ILE A 352 -21.65 -2.74 -6.20
C ILE A 352 -23.05 -3.01 -6.74
N THR A 353 -23.20 -4.04 -7.58
CA THR A 353 -24.47 -4.40 -8.22
C THR A 353 -24.93 -5.80 -7.84
N PHE A 354 -26.16 -5.90 -7.34
CA PHE A 354 -26.84 -7.17 -7.07
C PHE A 354 -28.08 -7.32 -7.95
N VAL A 355 -28.45 -8.56 -8.23
CA VAL A 355 -29.79 -8.89 -8.72
C VAL A 355 -30.73 -8.97 -7.52
N THR A 356 -31.87 -8.27 -7.57
CA THR A 356 -32.87 -8.25 -6.49
C THR A 356 -34.28 -8.41 -7.02
N GLY A 357 -35.19 -8.86 -6.16
CA GLY A 357 -36.62 -8.88 -6.45
C GLY A 357 -37.21 -7.46 -6.58
N PRO A 358 -38.38 -7.30 -7.24
CA PRO A 358 -39.00 -5.99 -7.48
C PRO A 358 -39.34 -5.21 -6.19
N GLU A 359 -39.59 -5.91 -5.09
CA GLU A 359 -39.89 -5.31 -3.78
C GLU A 359 -38.72 -5.40 -2.79
N GLU A 360 -37.59 -5.99 -3.19
CA GLU A 360 -36.43 -6.25 -2.32
C GLU A 360 -35.43 -5.09 -2.38
N ASP A 361 -35.06 -4.50 -1.24
CA ASP A 361 -34.05 -3.43 -1.22
C ASP A 361 -32.63 -3.95 -1.51
N PHE A 362 -31.64 -3.05 -1.55
CA PHE A 362 -30.25 -3.43 -1.80
C PHE A 362 -29.69 -4.42 -0.79
N TRP A 363 -30.16 -4.44 0.45
CA TRP A 363 -29.60 -5.30 1.50
C TRP A 363 -30.23 -6.69 1.48
N GLY A 364 -31.50 -6.80 1.08
CA GLY A 364 -32.22 -8.06 1.07
C GLY A 364 -32.10 -8.79 2.42
N THR A 365 -31.75 -10.06 2.38
CA THR A 365 -31.54 -10.91 3.56
C THR A 365 -30.32 -10.53 4.41
N GLU A 366 -29.34 -9.78 3.88
CA GLU A 366 -28.18 -9.29 4.68
C GLU A 366 -28.60 -8.33 5.77
N ARG A 367 -29.75 -7.68 5.61
CA ARG A 367 -30.28 -6.72 6.60
C ARG A 367 -30.41 -7.35 7.97
N ASP A 368 -30.77 -8.63 8.04
CA ASP A 368 -31.06 -9.35 9.28
C ASP A 368 -30.21 -10.60 9.49
N SER A 369 -29.51 -11.10 8.46
CA SER A 369 -28.58 -12.22 8.56
C SER A 369 -27.13 -11.77 8.70
N THR A 370 -26.28 -12.63 9.26
CA THR A 370 -24.82 -12.50 9.29
C THR A 370 -24.14 -13.34 8.21
N SER A 371 -24.89 -14.23 7.55
CA SER A 371 -24.41 -15.08 6.48
C SER A 371 -25.52 -15.29 5.45
N THR A 372 -25.31 -14.89 4.20
CA THR A 372 -26.31 -15.09 3.15
C THR A 372 -25.71 -15.22 1.76
N SER A 373 -26.33 -16.08 0.96
CA SER A 373 -26.02 -16.23 -0.46
C SER A 373 -26.77 -15.16 -1.26
N ARG A 374 -26.09 -14.54 -2.22
CA ARG A 374 -26.64 -13.48 -3.07
C ARG A 374 -26.18 -13.61 -4.52
N ARG A 375 -27.01 -13.09 -5.42
CA ARG A 375 -26.65 -12.87 -6.83
C ARG A 375 -25.92 -11.55 -6.97
N PHE A 376 -24.63 -11.58 -6.67
CA PHE A 376 -23.73 -10.48 -6.94
C PHE A 376 -23.36 -10.49 -8.42
N VAL A 377 -23.62 -9.40 -9.14
CA VAL A 377 -23.27 -9.27 -10.55
C VAL A 377 -21.78 -8.93 -10.63
N ALA A 378 -21.38 -7.74 -10.21
CA ALA A 378 -19.97 -7.36 -10.13
C ALA A 378 -19.82 -6.07 -9.34
N GLY A 379 -18.58 -5.69 -9.08
CA GLY A 379 -18.23 -4.40 -8.52
C GLY A 379 -17.37 -3.60 -9.49
N TYR A 380 -17.61 -2.30 -9.56
CA TYR A 380 -16.67 -1.32 -10.10
C TYR A 380 -15.67 -0.92 -9.01
N ILE A 381 -14.40 -0.92 -9.36
CA ILE A 381 -13.31 -0.36 -8.57
C ILE A 381 -12.46 0.47 -9.54
N PRO A 382 -12.04 1.69 -9.19
CA PRO A 382 -11.18 2.47 -10.06
C PRO A 382 -9.96 1.70 -10.57
N GLY A 383 -9.66 1.87 -11.86
CA GLY A 383 -8.56 1.19 -12.54
C GLY A 383 -8.96 0.56 -13.88
N LYS A 384 -8.10 -0.33 -14.40
CA LYS A 384 -8.17 -0.86 -15.77
C LYS A 384 -9.51 -1.47 -16.14
N ASP A 385 -10.09 -0.93 -17.23
CA ASP A 385 -11.22 -1.37 -18.05
C ASP A 385 -12.55 -1.72 -17.34
N ASN A 386 -12.53 -2.01 -16.04
CA ASN A 386 -13.65 -2.40 -15.18
C ASN A 386 -14.51 -3.51 -15.79
N VAL A 387 -13.83 -4.52 -16.33
CA VAL A 387 -14.41 -5.71 -16.94
C VAL A 387 -14.33 -6.87 -15.96
N TYR A 388 -15.40 -7.64 -15.91
CA TYR A 388 -15.43 -8.91 -15.22
C TYR A 388 -15.99 -9.99 -16.15
N GLU A 389 -15.11 -10.88 -16.60
CA GLU A 389 -15.46 -12.09 -17.35
C GLU A 389 -15.55 -13.25 -16.37
N TYR A 390 -16.68 -13.96 -16.38
CA TYR A 390 -16.84 -15.15 -15.54
C TYR A 390 -16.08 -16.32 -16.18
N PRO A 391 -15.66 -17.33 -15.39
CA PRO A 391 -15.04 -18.53 -15.94
C PRO A 391 -15.94 -19.23 -16.98
N ASP A 392 -15.33 -19.97 -17.90
CA ASP A 392 -16.07 -20.72 -18.93
C ASP A 392 -17.16 -21.61 -18.32
N GLY A 393 -18.39 -21.49 -18.83
CA GLY A 393 -19.55 -22.25 -18.35
C GLY A 393 -20.15 -21.75 -17.03
N VAL A 394 -19.61 -20.69 -16.44
CA VAL A 394 -20.07 -20.04 -15.21
C VAL A 394 -20.62 -18.66 -15.52
N GLY A 395 -21.67 -18.24 -14.81
CA GLY A 395 -22.15 -16.85 -14.90
C GLY A 395 -23.16 -16.51 -13.81
N VAL A 396 -23.76 -15.33 -13.92
CA VAL A 396 -24.84 -14.89 -13.01
C VAL A 396 -26.16 -14.91 -13.75
N LEU A 397 -27.17 -15.52 -13.13
CA LEU A 397 -28.53 -15.54 -13.65
C LEU A 397 -29.27 -14.28 -13.20
N ILE A 398 -29.87 -13.57 -14.16
CA ILE A 398 -30.89 -12.54 -13.92
C ILE A 398 -32.24 -13.15 -14.29
N PRO A 399 -33.07 -13.58 -13.32
CA PRO A 399 -34.38 -14.13 -13.64
C PRO A 399 -35.33 -13.06 -14.20
N ALA A 400 -36.30 -13.49 -15.01
CA ALA A 400 -37.33 -12.61 -15.57
C ALA A 400 -38.06 -11.81 -14.47
N GLY A 401 -38.27 -10.52 -14.73
CA GLY A 401 -38.95 -9.61 -13.78
C GLY A 401 -38.13 -9.20 -12.55
N GLN A 402 -36.85 -9.56 -12.48
CA GLN A 402 -35.92 -9.02 -11.47
C GLN A 402 -35.28 -7.71 -11.94
N ARG A 403 -34.65 -7.02 -10.99
CA ARG A 403 -34.00 -5.73 -11.20
C ARG A 403 -32.54 -5.78 -10.75
N LEU A 404 -31.81 -4.70 -11.02
CA LEU A 404 -30.48 -4.48 -10.44
C LEU A 404 -30.56 -3.46 -9.31
N SER A 405 -30.05 -3.82 -8.14
CA SER A 405 -29.81 -2.89 -7.04
C SER A 405 -28.33 -2.49 -7.01
N MET A 406 -28.09 -1.18 -7.13
CA MET A 406 -26.78 -0.57 -7.25
C MET A 406 -26.48 0.30 -6.03
N GLN A 407 -25.34 0.07 -5.38
CA GLN A 407 -24.82 0.92 -4.30
C GLN A 407 -23.61 1.69 -4.82
N PHE A 408 -23.74 3.00 -4.97
CA PHE A 408 -22.66 3.90 -5.36
C PHE A 408 -22.00 4.54 -4.15
N HIS A 409 -20.68 4.59 -4.17
CA HIS A 409 -19.87 5.33 -3.21
C HIS A 409 -18.99 6.33 -3.96
N TYR A 410 -19.16 7.61 -3.64
CA TYR A 410 -18.43 8.70 -4.25
C TYR A 410 -17.50 9.36 -3.24
N VAL A 411 -16.36 9.86 -3.71
CA VAL A 411 -15.44 10.70 -2.95
C VAL A 411 -15.30 12.04 -3.66
N THR A 412 -15.45 13.14 -2.93
CA THR A 412 -15.34 14.49 -3.51
C THR A 412 -13.88 14.86 -3.74
N ASN A 413 -13.59 15.55 -4.85
CA ASN A 413 -12.21 15.86 -5.28
C ASN A 413 -11.92 17.37 -5.46
N GLY A 414 -12.77 18.26 -4.96
CA GLY A 414 -12.63 19.70 -5.10
C GLY A 414 -13.37 20.30 -6.29
N GLN A 415 -13.95 19.47 -7.18
CA GLN A 415 -14.76 19.93 -8.31
C GLN A 415 -16.16 19.33 -8.26
N SER A 416 -17.18 20.14 -8.55
CA SER A 416 -18.54 19.64 -8.67
C SER A 416 -18.76 19.01 -10.04
N THR A 417 -19.38 17.85 -10.09
CA THR A 417 -19.60 17.09 -11.33
C THR A 417 -20.93 16.33 -11.28
N VAL A 418 -21.26 15.64 -12.38
CA VAL A 418 -22.36 14.70 -12.45
C VAL A 418 -21.81 13.37 -12.95
N ASP A 419 -22.00 12.31 -12.17
CA ASP A 419 -21.73 10.95 -12.62
C ASP A 419 -23.02 10.32 -13.13
N GLN A 420 -22.92 9.64 -14.27
CA GLN A 420 -23.97 8.79 -14.79
C GLN A 420 -23.35 7.51 -15.36
N THR A 421 -23.10 6.56 -14.47
CA THR A 421 -22.43 5.31 -14.80
C THR A 421 -23.31 4.38 -15.65
N GLU A 422 -22.70 3.70 -16.61
CA GLU A 422 -23.29 2.63 -17.42
C GLU A 422 -22.74 1.26 -17.01
N LEU A 423 -23.58 0.23 -17.11
CA LEU A 423 -23.19 -1.17 -16.97
C LEU A 423 -23.58 -1.95 -18.24
N GLY A 424 -22.57 -2.42 -18.97
CA GLY A 424 -22.75 -3.32 -20.10
C GLY A 424 -22.90 -4.76 -19.61
N LEU A 425 -23.97 -5.42 -20.06
CA LEU A 425 -24.24 -6.84 -19.82
C LEU A 425 -23.97 -7.62 -21.10
N TYR A 426 -23.16 -8.69 -20.98
CA TYR A 426 -22.90 -9.63 -22.06
C TYR A 426 -23.55 -10.97 -21.71
N PHE A 427 -24.47 -11.40 -22.56
CA PHE A 427 -25.24 -12.61 -22.33
C PHE A 427 -24.59 -13.84 -22.96
N SER A 428 -24.95 -15.00 -22.42
CA SER A 428 -24.71 -16.29 -23.05
C SER A 428 -25.91 -16.66 -23.93
N ASP A 429 -25.64 -17.20 -25.13
CA ASP A 429 -26.68 -17.70 -26.04
C ASP A 429 -27.34 -18.98 -25.51
N GLU A 430 -26.62 -19.75 -24.70
CA GLU A 430 -27.10 -20.98 -24.05
C GLU A 430 -27.09 -20.84 -22.53
N PRO A 431 -27.97 -21.56 -21.80
CA PRO A 431 -27.90 -21.63 -20.35
C PRO A 431 -26.52 -22.09 -19.87
N LEU A 432 -25.97 -21.40 -18.87
CA LEU A 432 -24.68 -21.74 -18.29
C LEU A 432 -24.83 -22.91 -17.31
N GLN A 433 -23.75 -23.66 -17.13
CA GLN A 433 -23.74 -24.90 -16.35
C GLN A 433 -23.79 -24.62 -14.85
N GLN A 434 -23.19 -23.52 -14.42
CA GLN A 434 -23.07 -23.14 -13.01
C GLN A 434 -23.40 -21.67 -12.81
N GLU A 435 -24.15 -21.39 -11.73
CA GLU A 435 -24.39 -20.03 -11.26
C GLU A 435 -23.32 -19.63 -10.24
N GLN A 436 -22.59 -18.55 -10.52
CA GLN A 436 -21.74 -17.93 -9.52
C GLN A 436 -22.61 -17.16 -8.52
N ARG A 437 -22.41 -17.44 -7.23
CA ARG A 437 -23.03 -16.71 -6.14
C ARG A 437 -21.96 -16.17 -5.19
N VAL A 438 -22.30 -15.10 -4.49
CA VAL A 438 -21.48 -14.61 -3.38
C VAL A 438 -22.12 -15.04 -2.07
N GLN A 439 -21.31 -15.65 -1.20
CA GLN A 439 -21.68 -15.84 0.19
C GLN A 439 -21.12 -14.66 0.99
N ALA A 440 -22.00 -13.73 1.38
CA ALA A 440 -21.63 -12.64 2.28
C ALA A 440 -21.60 -13.18 3.72
N VAL A 441 -20.46 -13.02 4.40
CA VAL A 441 -20.23 -13.52 5.76
C VAL A 441 -19.67 -12.38 6.61
N GLY A 442 -20.31 -12.07 7.73
CA GLY A 442 -19.93 -10.95 8.58
C GLY A 442 -20.46 -11.06 10.01
N THR A 443 -20.11 -10.09 10.85
CA THR A 443 -20.58 -10.01 12.24
C THR A 443 -21.38 -8.73 12.48
N ARG A 444 -22.20 -8.73 13.53
CA ARG A 444 -22.79 -7.52 14.11
C ARG A 444 -22.06 -7.22 15.41
N PHE A 445 -21.55 -6.01 15.55
CA PHE A 445 -20.67 -5.66 16.66
C PHE A 445 -20.79 -4.19 17.03
N VAL A 446 -20.38 -3.89 18.26
CA VAL A 446 -20.15 -2.53 18.75
C VAL A 446 -18.68 -2.48 19.15
N LEU A 447 -17.92 -1.58 18.54
CA LEU A 447 -16.52 -1.37 18.92
C LEU A 447 -16.47 -0.64 20.27
N PRO A 448 -15.81 -1.20 21.29
CA PRO A 448 -15.59 -0.46 22.53
C PRO A 448 -14.69 0.76 22.25
N PRO A 449 -14.91 1.90 22.93
CA PRO A 449 -13.99 3.04 22.84
C PRO A 449 -12.60 2.64 23.34
N ASP A 450 -11.58 3.33 22.83
CA ASP A 450 -10.18 3.23 23.25
C ASP A 450 -9.57 1.81 23.26
N THR A 451 -10.16 0.89 22.49
CA THR A 451 -9.63 -0.46 22.29
C THR A 451 -8.77 -0.47 21.03
N PRO A 452 -7.44 -0.64 21.13
CA PRO A 452 -6.55 -0.53 19.97
C PRO A 452 -6.84 -1.60 18.91
N GLU A 453 -7.09 -2.83 19.33
CA GLU A 453 -7.40 -3.98 18.46
C GLU A 453 -8.57 -4.75 19.04
N PHE A 454 -9.56 -5.04 18.20
CA PHE A 454 -10.75 -5.80 18.58
C PHE A 454 -10.97 -6.93 17.56
N PRO A 455 -10.63 -8.19 17.90
CA PRO A 455 -10.75 -9.30 16.97
C PRO A 455 -12.21 -9.68 16.76
N MET A 456 -12.54 -10.06 15.53
CA MET A 456 -13.86 -10.55 15.15
C MET A 456 -13.70 -11.67 14.15
N SER A 457 -14.60 -12.65 14.20
CA SER A 457 -14.68 -13.73 13.22
C SER A 457 -16.12 -13.98 12.83
N ALA A 458 -16.33 -14.36 11.58
CA ALA A 458 -17.59 -14.86 11.07
C ALA A 458 -17.29 -16.08 10.22
N SER A 459 -18.20 -17.05 10.22
CA SER A 459 -18.05 -18.29 9.48
C SER A 459 -19.34 -18.66 8.76
N HIS A 460 -19.20 -19.51 7.75
CA HIS A 460 -20.29 -20.16 7.05
C HIS A 460 -19.89 -21.61 6.79
N LEU A 461 -20.80 -22.53 7.06
CA LEU A 461 -20.66 -23.93 6.70
C LEU A 461 -21.31 -24.13 5.34
N PHE A 462 -20.54 -24.65 4.37
CA PHE A 462 -21.09 -25.10 3.10
C PHE A 462 -21.58 -26.54 3.25
N ASP A 463 -22.85 -26.78 2.93
CA ASP A 463 -23.48 -28.11 3.00
C ASP A 463 -23.20 -28.97 1.73
N GLU A 464 -22.56 -28.38 0.72
CA GLU A 464 -22.22 -29.00 -0.55
C GLU A 464 -20.80 -28.61 -0.99
N ASP A 465 -20.23 -29.38 -1.93
CA ASP A 465 -18.94 -29.06 -2.52
C ASP A 465 -19.04 -27.73 -3.30
N VAL A 466 -18.17 -26.77 -2.97
CA VAL A 466 -18.12 -25.47 -3.63
C VAL A 466 -16.74 -25.20 -4.22
N VAL A 467 -16.71 -24.43 -5.30
CA VAL A 467 -15.48 -23.86 -5.86
C VAL A 467 -15.44 -22.38 -5.50
N ILE A 468 -14.48 -21.98 -4.68
CA ILE A 468 -14.24 -20.56 -4.37
C ILE A 468 -13.45 -19.95 -5.52
N THR A 469 -14.09 -19.10 -6.31
CA THR A 469 -13.48 -18.42 -7.46
C THR A 469 -12.88 -17.06 -7.13
N GLY A 470 -13.19 -16.52 -5.95
CA GLY A 470 -12.66 -15.24 -5.50
C GLY A 470 -13.06 -14.90 -4.07
N LEU A 471 -12.33 -13.96 -3.47
CA LEU A 471 -12.56 -13.44 -2.12
C LEU A 471 -12.55 -11.91 -2.16
N ARG A 472 -13.37 -11.31 -1.31
CA ARG A 472 -13.45 -9.84 -1.21
C ARG A 472 -13.38 -9.41 0.24
N ALA A 473 -12.23 -8.88 0.64
CA ALA A 473 -12.05 -8.23 1.93
C ALA A 473 -12.77 -6.88 1.96
N ARG A 474 -13.65 -6.67 2.93
CA ARG A 474 -14.37 -5.39 3.09
C ARG A 474 -14.48 -5.00 4.55
N MET A 475 -13.83 -3.91 4.92
CA MET A 475 -13.97 -3.24 6.21
C MET A 475 -14.28 -1.76 5.98
N ASN A 476 -14.75 -1.07 7.00
CA ASN A 476 -14.89 0.40 6.97
C ASN A 476 -13.59 1.07 7.45
N PHE A 477 -13.60 2.38 7.62
CA PHE A 477 -12.47 3.23 8.04
C PHE A 477 -11.65 2.73 9.26
N ARG A 478 -12.24 1.96 10.18
CA ARG A 478 -11.56 1.42 11.37
C ARG A 478 -11.02 -0.02 11.17
N GLY A 479 -11.17 -0.58 9.99
CA GLY A 479 -10.56 -1.87 9.63
C GLY A 479 -9.05 -1.81 9.75
N LYS A 480 -8.43 -2.92 10.14
CA LYS A 480 -6.97 -3.00 10.33
C LYS A 480 -6.37 -4.12 9.50
N LYS A 481 -6.86 -5.34 9.71
CA LYS A 481 -6.42 -6.53 9.01
C LYS A 481 -7.55 -7.55 8.91
N MET A 482 -7.50 -8.39 7.89
CA MET A 482 -8.49 -9.44 7.64
C MET A 482 -7.80 -10.66 7.03
N ARG A 483 -8.18 -11.85 7.47
CA ARG A 483 -7.75 -13.11 6.88
C ARG A 483 -8.97 -13.96 6.56
N PHE A 484 -8.92 -14.66 5.44
CA PHE A 484 -9.88 -15.67 5.06
C PHE A 484 -9.25 -17.04 5.22
N GLU A 485 -9.99 -17.95 5.85
CA GLU A 485 -9.57 -19.31 6.14
C GLU A 485 -10.66 -20.27 5.70
N VAL A 486 -10.26 -21.46 5.27
CA VAL A 486 -11.15 -22.61 5.10
C VAL A 486 -10.73 -23.71 6.06
N GLU A 487 -11.70 -24.31 6.73
CA GLU A 487 -11.52 -25.51 7.54
C GLU A 487 -12.11 -26.69 6.77
N SER A 488 -11.29 -27.71 6.47
CA SER A 488 -11.74 -28.94 5.81
C SER A 488 -12.45 -29.88 6.79
N PRO A 489 -13.20 -30.89 6.31
CA PRO A 489 -13.92 -31.83 7.18
C PRO A 489 -13.06 -32.61 8.18
N ASP A 490 -11.75 -32.72 7.94
CA ASP A 490 -10.77 -33.34 8.84
C ASP A 490 -10.16 -32.36 9.87
N GLY A 491 -10.61 -31.09 9.86
CA GLY A 491 -10.18 -30.03 10.77
C GLY A 491 -8.91 -29.29 10.34
N ALA A 492 -8.36 -29.55 9.15
CA ALA A 492 -7.22 -28.79 8.65
C ALA A 492 -7.64 -27.38 8.23
N ILE A 493 -6.86 -26.37 8.63
CA ILE A 493 -7.10 -24.96 8.28
C ILE A 493 -6.13 -24.55 7.19
N GLN A 494 -6.66 -23.92 6.14
CA GLN A 494 -5.88 -23.31 5.08
C GLN A 494 -6.23 -21.82 4.95
N ASN A 495 -5.21 -20.97 4.94
CA ASN A 495 -5.38 -19.55 4.63
C ASN A 495 -5.65 -19.37 3.14
N LEU A 496 -6.73 -18.67 2.79
CA LEU A 496 -7.13 -18.39 1.41
C LEU A 496 -6.80 -16.96 0.96
N LEU A 497 -6.69 -16.00 1.89
CA LEU A 497 -6.30 -14.61 1.61
C LEU A 497 -5.88 -13.96 2.92
N SER A 498 -4.80 -13.18 2.91
CA SER A 498 -4.40 -12.33 4.05
C SER A 498 -4.25 -10.88 3.61
N VAL A 499 -4.89 -9.97 4.36
CA VAL A 499 -4.79 -8.51 4.20
C VAL A 499 -4.26 -7.95 5.51
N PRO A 500 -2.94 -7.97 5.74
CA PRO A 500 -2.32 -7.57 7.00
C PRO A 500 -2.37 -6.05 7.27
N ALA A 501 -2.56 -5.23 6.23
CA ALA A 501 -2.88 -3.81 6.39
C ALA A 501 -4.00 -3.37 5.43
N TYR A 502 -5.21 -3.29 5.95
CA TYR A 502 -6.37 -2.71 5.29
C TYR A 502 -6.25 -1.18 5.31
N ASN A 503 -6.27 -0.53 4.14
CA ASN A 503 -6.17 0.92 3.98
C ASN A 503 -7.14 1.47 2.94
#